data_AF-A0A661XI71-F1
#
_entry.id   AF-A0A661XI71-F1
#
_cell.length_a   1.000
_cell.length_b   1.000
_cell.length_c   1.000
_cell.angle_alpha   90.00
_cell.angle_beta   90.00
_cell.angle_gamma   90.00
#
_symmetry.space_group_name_H-M   'P 1'
#
loop_
_entity.id
_entity.type
_entity.pdbx_description
1 polymer ?
#
loop_
_entity_poly.entity_id
_entity_poly.type
_entity_poly.pdbx_seq_one_letter_code
_entity_poly.pdbx_strand_id
1 'polypeptide(L)'
;MEYEKLYEIWERRGVLKKLKENFKSDIDIERLKKEFKNKAETCIAEDGSSYKIMYVGSVYYITPSGKYYTPWACSNVTPKEIIKDELFFEALEEVLEKNDLHLYMEGDEIYIVQ
;
A
#
# COMPACT_ATOMS: atom_id res chain seq x y z
N MET A 1 -10.69 1.70 -21.39
CA MET A 1 -11.96 2.35 -21.78
C MET A 1 -13.00 2.48 -20.65
N GLU A 2 -13.42 1.42 -19.94
CA GLU A 2 -14.38 1.60 -18.81
C GLU A 2 -13.73 2.16 -17.55
N TYR A 3 -12.50 1.74 -17.24
CA TYR A 3 -11.72 2.26 -16.12
C TYR A 3 -11.47 3.77 -16.26
N GLU A 4 -10.89 4.23 -17.39
CA GLU A 4 -10.54 5.65 -17.60
C GLU A 4 -11.78 6.55 -17.50
N LYS A 5 -12.90 6.14 -18.12
CA LYS A 5 -14.16 6.88 -18.05
C LYS A 5 -14.67 6.98 -16.61
N LEU A 6 -14.62 5.89 -15.86
CA LEU A 6 -15.05 5.86 -14.47
C LEU A 6 -14.16 6.74 -13.60
N TYR A 7 -12.84 6.66 -13.80
CA TYR A 7 -11.84 7.46 -13.12
C TYR A 7 -12.10 8.95 -13.33
N GLU A 8 -12.23 9.40 -14.58
CA GLU A 8 -12.53 10.81 -14.91
C GLU A 8 -13.84 11.30 -14.26
N ILE A 9 -14.89 10.46 -14.27
CA ILE A 9 -16.18 10.82 -13.65
C ILE A 9 -16.00 10.98 -12.13
N TRP A 10 -15.27 10.08 -11.49
CA TRP A 10 -15.03 10.12 -10.05
C TRP A 10 -14.12 11.26 -9.65
N GLU A 11 -13.11 11.56 -10.45
CA GLU A 11 -12.22 12.70 -10.29
C GLU A 11 -13.01 14.01 -10.35
N ARG A 12 -13.79 14.22 -11.41
CA ARG A 12 -14.64 15.43 -11.58
C ARG A 12 -15.65 15.61 -10.45
N ARG A 13 -16.13 14.52 -9.86
CA ARG A 13 -17.08 14.53 -8.74
C ARG A 13 -16.40 14.64 -7.36
N GLY A 14 -15.06 14.71 -7.31
CA GLY A 14 -14.29 14.76 -6.06
C GLY A 14 -14.35 13.45 -5.24
N VAL A 15 -14.80 12.35 -5.84
CA VAL A 15 -14.93 11.04 -5.19
C VAL A 15 -13.56 10.48 -4.87
N LEU A 16 -12.61 10.54 -5.82
CA LEU A 16 -11.25 10.02 -5.63
C LEU A 16 -10.56 10.70 -4.44
N LYS A 17 -10.61 12.04 -4.40
CA LYS A 17 -10.04 12.82 -3.31
C LYS A 17 -10.64 12.43 -1.96
N LYS A 18 -11.97 12.37 -1.86
CA LYS A 18 -12.63 12.00 -0.61
C LYS A 18 -12.27 10.58 -0.17
N LEU A 19 -12.22 9.65 -1.12
CA LEU A 19 -11.88 8.25 -0.85
C LEU A 19 -10.44 8.10 -0.37
N LYS A 20 -9.48 8.77 -1.00
CA LYS A 20 -8.08 8.80 -0.59
C LYS A 20 -7.91 9.38 0.82
N GLU A 21 -8.58 10.49 1.12
CA GLU A 21 -8.54 11.08 2.46
C GLU A 21 -9.14 10.16 3.53
N ASN A 22 -10.21 9.42 3.20
CA ASN A 22 -10.75 8.40 4.10
C ASN A 22 -9.73 7.27 4.35
N PHE A 23 -9.05 6.79 3.32
CA PHE A 23 -8.00 5.77 3.51
C PHE A 23 -6.87 6.27 4.41
N LYS A 24 -6.44 7.53 4.23
CA LYS A 24 -5.44 8.14 5.12
C LYS A 24 -5.91 8.18 6.57
N SER A 25 -7.18 8.50 6.83
CA SER A 25 -7.72 8.52 8.19
C SER A 25 -7.90 7.13 8.80
N ASP A 26 -8.09 6.11 7.98
CA ASP A 26 -8.27 4.73 8.42
C ASP A 26 -6.94 4.01 8.72
N ILE A 27 -5.82 4.54 8.23
CA ILE A 27 -4.47 4.01 8.51
C ILE A 27 -4.06 4.37 9.95
N ASP A 28 -3.99 3.36 10.81
CA ASP A 28 -3.47 3.48 12.18
C ASP A 28 -1.93 3.52 12.18
N ILE A 29 -1.39 4.68 11.79
CA ILE A 29 0.06 4.90 11.68
C ILE A 29 0.77 4.80 13.04
N GLU A 30 0.11 5.13 14.14
CA GLU A 30 0.71 5.07 15.48
C GLU A 30 0.91 3.63 15.93
N ARG A 31 -0.08 2.76 15.67
CA ARG A 31 0.11 1.32 15.83
C ARG A 31 1.23 0.81 14.92
N LEU A 32 1.27 1.23 13.66
CA LEU A 32 2.28 0.78 12.71
C LEU A 32 3.70 1.16 13.16
N LYS A 33 3.92 2.39 13.61
CA LYS A 33 5.20 2.84 14.20
C LYS A 33 5.59 2.02 15.42
N LYS A 34 4.62 1.70 16.29
CA LYS A 34 4.86 0.87 17.47
C LYS A 34 5.27 -0.55 17.06
N GLU A 35 4.61 -1.13 16.07
CA GLU A 35 4.98 -2.45 15.54
C GLU A 35 6.35 -2.41 14.87
N PHE A 36 6.62 -1.40 14.04
CA PHE A 36 7.92 -1.18 13.39
C PHE A 36 9.05 -1.11 14.41
N LYS A 37 8.89 -0.30 15.46
CA LYS A 37 9.88 -0.19 16.54
C LYS A 37 10.18 -1.51 17.24
N ASN A 38 9.18 -2.40 17.35
CA ASN A 38 9.29 -3.66 18.09
C ASN A 38 9.76 -4.84 17.22
N LYS A 39 9.45 -4.82 15.92
CA LYS A 39 9.63 -5.97 15.02
C LYS A 39 10.65 -5.71 13.91
N ALA A 40 11.03 -4.46 13.64
CA ALA A 40 11.97 -4.17 12.57
C ALA A 40 13.36 -4.72 12.90
N GLU A 41 13.97 -5.32 11.88
CA GLU A 41 15.34 -5.82 11.91
C GLU A 41 16.28 -4.75 11.34
N THR A 42 17.47 -4.62 11.90
CA THR A 42 18.50 -3.72 11.36
C THR A 42 19.34 -4.48 10.35
N CYS A 43 19.37 -4.01 9.12
CA CYS A 43 20.18 -4.54 8.02
C CYS A 43 21.32 -3.57 7.69
N ILE A 44 22.39 -4.11 7.09
CA ILE A 44 23.53 -3.33 6.60
C ILE A 44 23.56 -3.49 5.08
N ALA A 45 23.49 -2.36 4.36
CA ALA A 45 23.59 -2.32 2.91
C ALA A 45 25.05 -2.49 2.46
N GLU A 46 25.25 -2.77 1.17
CA GLU A 46 26.58 -2.99 0.59
C GLU A 46 27.51 -1.77 0.70
N ASP A 47 26.94 -0.56 0.78
CA ASP A 47 27.67 0.70 0.97
C ASP A 47 28.04 0.96 2.45
N GLY A 48 27.70 0.05 3.36
CA GLY A 48 27.93 0.17 4.80
C GLY A 48 26.89 1.02 5.54
N SER A 49 25.87 1.56 4.85
CA SER A 49 24.74 2.21 5.51
C SER A 49 23.85 1.18 6.22
N SER A 50 23.24 1.58 7.34
CA SER A 50 22.27 0.74 8.05
C SER A 50 20.85 1.22 7.78
N TYR A 51 19.95 0.30 7.52
CA TYR A 51 18.51 0.56 7.39
C TYR A 51 17.72 -0.42 8.26
N LYS A 52 16.49 -0.07 8.60
CA LYS A 52 15.56 -0.96 9.31
C LYS A 52 14.53 -1.49 8.34
N ILE A 53 14.18 -2.76 8.49
CA ILE A 53 13.16 -3.42 7.66
C ILE A 53 12.20 -4.22 8.54
N MET A 54 10.91 -4.11 8.25
CA MET A 54 9.86 -4.91 8.90
C MET A 54 9.04 -5.60 7.82
N TYR A 55 8.98 -6.92 7.87
CA TYR A 55 8.05 -7.71 7.07
C TYR A 55 6.60 -7.45 7.50
N VAL A 56 5.76 -7.04 6.55
CA VAL A 56 4.34 -6.75 6.77
C VAL A 56 3.47 -7.92 6.32
N GLY A 57 3.91 -8.64 5.29
CA GLY A 57 3.17 -9.76 4.72
C GLY A 57 3.65 -10.11 3.32
N SER A 58 2.96 -11.05 2.70
CA SER A 58 3.22 -11.48 1.33
C SER A 58 1.92 -11.40 0.52
N VAL A 59 2.07 -10.95 -0.72
CA VAL A 59 1.10 -10.95 -1.81
C VAL A 59 0.74 -12.39 -2.21
N TYR A 60 1.53 -13.43 -1.90
CA TYR A 60 1.20 -14.85 -2.15
C TYR A 60 0.12 -15.46 -1.24
N TYR A 61 -0.68 -14.65 -0.55
CA TYR A 61 -2.05 -15.05 -0.21
C TYR A 61 -3.02 -15.02 -1.41
N ILE A 62 -2.48 -15.07 -2.64
CA ILE A 62 -3.25 -15.12 -3.89
C ILE A 62 -3.14 -16.47 -4.55
N THR A 63 -4.33 -16.92 -4.93
CA THR A 63 -4.66 -18.12 -5.68
C THR A 63 -3.67 -18.48 -6.80
N PRO A 64 -3.63 -19.75 -7.24
CA PRO A 64 -2.83 -20.27 -8.36
C PRO A 64 -2.95 -19.54 -9.73
N SER A 65 -3.68 -18.43 -9.81
CA SER A 65 -3.98 -17.66 -11.01
C SER A 65 -3.04 -16.48 -11.29
N GLY A 66 -2.11 -16.13 -10.38
CA GLY A 66 -1.11 -15.09 -10.61
C GLY A 66 -1.64 -13.64 -10.60
N LYS A 67 -2.74 -13.37 -9.89
CA LYS A 67 -3.25 -12.00 -9.67
C LYS A 67 -2.45 -11.32 -8.53
N TYR A 68 -2.54 -9.99 -8.38
CA TYR A 68 -1.92 -9.21 -7.29
C TYR A 68 -2.88 -9.00 -6.11
N TYR A 69 -2.35 -8.81 -4.89
CA TYR A 69 -3.15 -8.70 -3.66
C TYR A 69 -3.52 -7.24 -3.56
N THR A 70 -4.80 -7.06 -3.39
CA THR A 70 -5.49 -5.82 -3.63
C THR A 70 -6.62 -5.86 -2.62
N PRO A 71 -6.66 -4.99 -1.61
CA PRO A 71 -7.62 -5.11 -0.52
C PRO A 71 -9.08 -5.18 -0.99
N TRP A 72 -9.37 -4.72 -2.21
CA TRP A 72 -10.71 -4.77 -2.81
C TRP A 72 -10.86 -5.71 -4.00
N ALA A 73 -9.81 -6.20 -4.66
CA ALA A 73 -10.02 -7.05 -5.83
C ALA A 73 -10.43 -8.49 -5.46
N CYS A 74 -11.67 -8.84 -5.80
CA CYS A 74 -12.19 -10.21 -5.71
C CYS A 74 -11.95 -10.96 -7.04
N SER A 75 -12.25 -12.27 -7.09
CA SER A 75 -11.95 -13.18 -8.21
C SER A 75 -12.25 -12.62 -9.62
N ASN A 76 -13.26 -11.74 -9.77
CA ASN A 76 -13.50 -10.91 -10.94
C ASN A 76 -13.29 -9.42 -10.60
N VAL A 77 -12.08 -8.93 -10.83
CA VAL A 77 -11.69 -7.55 -10.55
C VAL A 77 -12.49 -6.58 -11.42
N THR A 78 -13.19 -5.65 -10.78
CA THR A 78 -13.95 -4.58 -11.41
C THR A 78 -13.12 -3.30 -11.50
N PRO A 79 -13.41 -2.39 -12.45
CA PRO A 79 -12.73 -1.10 -12.52
C PRO A 79 -12.81 -0.29 -11.21
N LYS A 80 -13.89 -0.45 -10.44
CA LYS A 80 -14.02 0.22 -9.13
C LYS A 80 -13.05 -0.31 -8.08
N GLU A 81 -12.75 -1.60 -8.11
CA GLU A 81 -11.82 -2.23 -7.17
C GLU A 81 -10.40 -1.79 -7.49
N ILE A 82 -10.00 -1.83 -8.78
CA ILE A 82 -8.69 -1.33 -9.24
C ILE A 82 -8.43 0.10 -8.75
N ILE A 83 -9.39 1.02 -8.97
CA ILE A 83 -9.26 2.41 -8.53
C ILE A 83 -9.11 2.51 -7.01
N LYS A 84 -9.82 1.67 -6.23
CA LYS A 84 -9.70 1.68 -4.77
C LYS A 84 -8.35 1.18 -4.31
N ASP A 85 -7.85 0.10 -4.92
CA ASP A 85 -6.55 -0.48 -4.59
C ASP A 85 -5.43 0.52 -4.85
N GLU A 86 -5.43 1.16 -6.02
CA GLU A 86 -4.47 2.22 -6.37
C GLU A 86 -4.52 3.37 -5.35
N LEU A 87 -5.71 3.90 -5.07
CA LEU A 87 -5.86 5.01 -4.11
C LEU A 87 -5.45 4.64 -2.69
N PHE A 88 -5.61 3.39 -2.30
CA PHE A 88 -5.17 2.92 -0.99
C PHE A 88 -3.66 2.84 -0.90
N PHE A 89 -2.98 2.26 -1.90
CA PHE A 89 -1.52 2.21 -1.90
C PHE A 89 -0.91 3.61 -1.95
N GLU A 90 -1.46 4.51 -2.77
CA GLU A 90 -1.05 5.92 -2.76
C GLU A 90 -1.28 6.59 -1.39
N ALA A 91 -2.42 6.32 -0.73
CA ALA A 91 -2.68 6.86 0.60
C ALA A 91 -1.71 6.30 1.64
N LEU A 92 -1.39 5.01 1.56
CA LEU A 92 -0.45 4.33 2.43
C LEU A 92 0.97 4.90 2.27
N GLU A 93 1.45 5.01 1.04
CA GLU A 93 2.76 5.62 0.72
C GLU A 93 2.86 7.05 1.25
N GLU A 94 1.85 7.90 1.00
CA GLU A 94 1.84 9.27 1.53
C GLU A 94 1.84 9.33 3.06
N VAL A 95 1.17 8.39 3.73
CA VAL A 95 1.15 8.34 5.21
C VAL A 95 2.49 7.83 5.74
N LEU A 96 3.09 6.83 5.10
CA LEU A 96 4.40 6.30 5.49
C LEU A 96 5.50 7.36 5.30
N GLU A 97 5.55 8.01 4.14
CA GLU A 97 6.58 9.00 3.79
C GLU A 97 6.57 10.19 4.75
N LYS A 98 5.38 10.66 5.16
CA LYS A 98 5.23 11.72 6.18
C LYS A 98 5.78 11.35 7.56
N ASN A 99 6.10 10.08 7.78
CA ASN A 99 6.56 9.53 9.04
C ASN A 99 7.92 8.83 8.92
N ASP A 100 8.70 9.17 7.88
CA ASP A 100 10.04 8.61 7.61
C ASP A 100 10.03 7.07 7.53
N LEU A 101 8.99 6.53 6.89
CA LEU A 101 8.83 5.12 6.56
C LEU A 101 8.55 5.00 5.06
N HIS A 102 8.96 3.89 4.45
CA HIS A 102 8.71 3.64 3.03
C HIS A 102 8.19 2.22 2.81
N LEU A 103 7.30 2.08 1.85
CA LEU A 103 6.86 0.77 1.37
C LEU A 103 7.95 0.21 0.44
N TYR A 104 8.37 -1.02 0.68
CA TYR A 104 9.29 -1.76 -0.20
C TYR A 104 8.65 -3.09 -0.56
N MET A 105 8.71 -3.45 -1.84
CA MET A 105 8.17 -4.72 -2.34
C MET A 105 9.28 -5.51 -3.02
N GLU A 106 9.49 -6.75 -2.57
CA GLU A 106 10.43 -7.68 -3.16
C GLU A 106 9.69 -8.93 -3.63
N GLY A 107 9.48 -9.04 -4.94
CA GLY A 107 8.63 -10.08 -5.51
C GLY A 107 7.19 -9.93 -5.01
N ASP A 108 6.77 -10.87 -4.16
CA ASP A 108 5.48 -10.87 -3.50
C ASP A 108 5.54 -10.34 -2.07
N GLU A 109 6.70 -10.13 -1.49
CA GLU A 109 6.82 -9.74 -0.09
C GLU A 109 6.70 -8.23 0.07
N ILE A 110 5.96 -7.81 1.09
CA ILE A 110 5.74 -6.41 1.44
C ILE A 110 6.50 -6.11 2.72
N TYR A 111 7.32 -5.08 2.63
CA TYR A 111 8.16 -4.57 3.69
C TYR A 111 7.86 -3.10 3.95
N ILE A 112 8.06 -2.68 5.20
CA ILE A 112 8.24 -1.27 5.54
C ILE A 112 9.70 -1.07 5.90
N VAL A 113 10.30 0.00 5.38
CA VAL A 113 11.70 0.35 5.63
C VAL A 113 11.87 1.75 6.20
N GLN A 114 12.95 1.96 6.95
CA GLN A 114 13.39 3.26 7.50
C GLN A 114 14.90 3.41 7.38
#